data_AF-G9QJN6-F1
#
_entry.id   AF-G9QJN6-F1
#
_cell.length_a   1.000
_cell.length_b   1.000
_cell.length_c   1.000
_cell.angle_alpha   90.00
_cell.angle_beta   90.00
_cell.angle_gamma   90.00
#
_symmetry.space_group_name_H-M   'P 1'
#
loop_
_entity.id
_entity.type
_entity.pdbx_description
1 polymer ?
#
loop_
_entity_poly.entity_id
_entity_poly.type
_entity_poly.pdbx_seq_one_letter_code
_entity_poly.pdbx_strand_id
1 'polypeptide(L)'
;MAYLQLAHNEWDPKAKYAKAKVIYSFGREDEVDRAVLERLAKSISRFLSPEQAWEIETLTGEVSDDFQFQSSKRLGGAWLLDQLWRQLGLGEILHSLFASRHHQIPLERLIFAMVANRALHPSSKLAMEEWVEKDVHIPHLPQVASHQLYRAMDELLAVQPELERQVFHAVADLLNLEVDLIYFDTTSSYFEVDPSETPEGESLRKQGFSKDKRPDLV
;
A
#
# COMPACT_ATOMS: atom_id res chain seq x y z
N MET A 1 47.96 -7.54 13.10
CA MET A 1 47.51 -8.81 13.70
C MET A 1 46.26 -8.51 14.51
N ALA A 2 45.13 -9.09 14.15
CA ALA A 2 43.86 -8.90 14.84
C ALA A 2 43.55 -10.12 15.72
N TYR A 3 42.86 -9.88 16.84
CA TYR A 3 42.42 -10.92 17.76
C TYR A 3 40.90 -11.03 17.68
N LEU A 4 40.41 -12.26 17.66
CA LEU A 4 38.97 -12.51 17.65
C LEU A 4 38.48 -12.74 19.08
N GLN A 5 37.48 -11.95 19.49
CA GLN A 5 36.94 -11.95 20.85
C GLN A 5 35.42 -11.96 20.81
N LEU A 6 34.80 -12.79 21.65
CA LEU A 6 33.39 -12.68 21.99
C LEU A 6 33.27 -11.64 23.11
N ALA A 7 32.62 -10.52 22.83
CA ALA A 7 32.43 -9.44 23.78
C ALA A 7 30.95 -9.06 23.92
N HIS A 8 30.57 -8.63 25.11
CA HIS A 8 29.26 -8.07 25.42
C HIS A 8 29.43 -6.65 25.98
N ASN A 9 28.64 -5.71 25.50
CA ASN A 9 28.72 -4.32 25.96
C ASN A 9 27.85 -4.13 27.22
N GLU A 10 28.49 -3.76 28.33
CA GLU A 10 27.81 -3.42 29.58
C GLU A 10 27.89 -1.90 29.81
N TRP A 11 26.80 -1.29 30.28
CA TRP A 11 26.81 0.14 30.65
C TRP A 11 27.64 0.36 31.91
N ASP A 12 28.63 1.25 31.86
CA ASP A 12 29.39 1.67 33.04
C ASP A 12 28.77 2.94 33.64
N PRO A 13 28.08 2.87 34.79
CA PRO A 13 27.42 4.03 35.39
C PRO A 13 28.40 5.09 35.91
N LYS A 14 29.68 4.75 36.15
CA LYS A 14 30.71 5.70 36.56
C LYS A 14 31.35 6.39 35.36
N ALA A 15 31.65 5.63 34.32
CA ALA A 15 32.27 6.17 33.10
C ALA A 15 31.25 6.82 32.15
N LYS A 16 29.95 6.56 32.33
CA LYS A 16 28.82 7.07 31.52
C LYS A 16 28.92 6.72 30.02
N TYR A 17 29.47 5.56 29.70
CA TYR A 17 29.44 4.98 28.35
C TYR A 17 29.42 3.45 28.42
N ALA A 18 29.04 2.81 27.31
CA ALA A 18 29.06 1.36 27.19
C ALA A 18 30.50 0.84 27.03
N LYS A 19 30.91 -0.09 27.91
CA LYS A 19 32.22 -0.75 27.85
C LYS A 19 32.07 -2.18 27.33
N ALA A 20 32.90 -2.54 26.36
CA ALA A 20 33.02 -3.91 25.89
C ALA A 20 33.69 -4.79 26.96
N LYS A 21 32.98 -5.82 27.40
CA LYS A 21 33.48 -6.85 28.31
C LYS A 21 33.74 -8.11 27.49
N VAL A 22 35.00 -8.51 27.42
CA VAL A 22 35.40 -9.74 26.73
C VAL A 22 34.93 -10.94 27.55
N ILE A 23 34.03 -11.74 26.98
CA ILE A 23 33.55 -13.00 27.56
C ILE A 23 34.55 -14.10 27.28
N TYR A 24 35.07 -14.15 26.05
CA TYR A 24 36.04 -15.15 25.63
C TYR A 24 36.93 -14.63 24.50
N SER A 25 38.20 -15.00 24.51
CA SER A 25 39.16 -14.66 23.46
C SER A 25 39.54 -15.92 22.70
N PHE A 26 39.24 -15.96 21.40
CA PHE A 26 39.57 -17.10 20.54
C PHE A 26 41.04 -17.13 20.12
N GLY A 27 41.76 -16.02 20.35
CA GLY A 27 43.17 -15.89 19.99
C GLY A 27 43.32 -15.07 18.72
N ARG A 28 44.42 -15.30 18.01
CA ARG A 28 44.74 -14.55 16.79
C ARG A 28 43.87 -14.99 15.64
N GLU A 29 43.35 -14.05 14.87
CA GLU A 29 42.42 -14.31 13.77
C GLU A 29 42.97 -15.33 12.74
N ASP A 30 44.28 -15.32 12.50
CA ASP A 30 44.97 -16.23 11.57
C ASP A 30 45.17 -17.66 12.10
N GLU A 31 44.97 -17.88 13.40
CA GLU A 31 45.14 -19.17 14.07
C GLU A 31 43.80 -19.82 14.46
N VAL A 32 42.68 -19.09 14.30
CA VAL A 32 41.34 -19.56 14.69
C VAL A 32 40.71 -20.39 13.58
N ASP A 33 40.27 -21.61 13.93
CA ASP A 33 39.50 -22.48 13.05
C ASP A 33 38.08 -21.92 12.83
N ARG A 34 37.80 -21.47 11.61
CA ARG A 34 36.49 -20.94 11.22
C ARG A 34 35.35 -21.95 11.41
N ALA A 35 35.62 -23.24 11.23
CA ALA A 35 34.61 -24.29 11.41
C ALA A 35 34.19 -24.47 12.88
N VAL A 36 35.04 -24.06 13.84
CA VAL A 36 34.66 -24.01 15.26
C VAL A 36 33.69 -22.87 15.52
N LEU A 37 33.92 -21.71 14.92
CA LEU A 37 33.06 -20.53 15.06
C LEU A 37 31.67 -20.76 14.45
N GLU A 38 31.62 -21.38 13.27
CA GLU A 38 30.34 -21.75 12.62
C GLU A 38 29.52 -22.71 13.49
N ARG A 39 30.16 -23.74 14.08
CA ARG A 39 29.48 -24.66 15.00
C ARG A 39 29.00 -23.95 16.27
N LEU A 40 29.76 -22.99 16.78
CA LEU A 40 29.35 -22.19 17.94
C LEU A 40 28.13 -21.33 17.60
N ALA A 41 28.13 -20.66 16.44
CA ALA A 41 26.99 -19.88 15.97
C ALA A 41 25.72 -20.73 15.86
N LYS A 42 25.82 -21.92 15.23
CA LYS A 42 24.72 -22.90 15.15
C LYS A 42 24.24 -23.40 16.50
N SER A 43 25.14 -23.57 17.46
CA SER A 43 24.76 -24.00 18.80
C SER A 43 24.00 -22.92 19.56
N ILE A 44 24.35 -21.65 19.36
CA ILE A 44 23.68 -20.51 20.00
C ILE A 44 22.32 -20.24 19.34
N SER A 45 22.23 -20.33 18.01
CA SER A 45 20.98 -20.06 17.27
C SER A 45 19.82 -20.98 17.68
N ARG A 46 20.10 -22.21 18.13
CA ARG A 46 19.11 -23.15 18.67
C ARG A 46 18.32 -22.64 19.88
N PHE A 47 18.85 -21.65 20.60
CA PHE A 47 18.20 -21.06 21.77
C PHE A 47 17.43 -19.77 21.45
N LEU A 48 17.40 -19.36 20.18
CA LEU A 48 16.68 -18.18 19.72
C LEU A 48 15.29 -18.53 19.19
N SER A 49 14.42 -17.54 19.00
CA SER A 49 13.17 -17.76 18.29
C SER A 49 13.44 -18.15 16.83
N PRO A 50 12.52 -18.87 16.16
CA PRO A 50 12.67 -19.20 14.73
C PRO A 50 12.95 -17.98 13.84
N GLU A 51 12.34 -16.82 14.16
CA GLU A 51 12.55 -15.55 13.47
C GLU A 51 13.99 -15.03 13.64
N GLN A 52 14.50 -15.04 14.87
CA GLN A 52 15.86 -14.58 15.20
C GLN A 52 16.94 -15.53 14.68
N ALA A 53 16.68 -16.84 14.72
CA ALA A 53 17.57 -17.84 14.13
C ALA A 53 17.68 -17.64 12.61
N TRP A 54 16.55 -17.39 11.94
CA TRP A 54 16.52 -17.12 10.50
C TRP A 54 17.28 -15.84 10.14
N GLU A 55 17.12 -14.75 10.91
CA GLU A 55 17.92 -13.52 10.70
C GLU A 55 19.43 -13.79 10.78
N ILE A 56 19.88 -14.56 11.78
CA ILE A 56 21.31 -14.89 11.95
C ILE A 56 21.81 -15.81 10.83
N GLU A 57 21.03 -16.82 10.43
CA GLU A 57 21.37 -17.71 9.30
C GLU A 57 21.48 -16.93 7.99
N THR A 58 20.61 -15.94 7.79
CA THR A 58 20.65 -15.02 6.65
C THR A 58 21.90 -14.13 6.68
N LEU A 59 22.27 -13.60 7.85
CA LEU A 59 23.47 -12.78 8.05
C LEU A 59 24.78 -13.57 7.93
N THR A 60 24.78 -14.86 8.31
CA THR A 60 25.95 -15.75 8.26
C THR A 60 26.13 -16.42 6.89
N GLY A 61 25.19 -16.23 5.96
CA GLY A 61 25.24 -16.84 4.63
C GLY A 61 25.04 -18.36 4.63
N GLU A 62 24.51 -18.91 5.73
CA GLU A 62 24.27 -20.36 5.90
C GLU A 62 22.82 -20.77 5.62
N VAL A 63 21.97 -19.86 5.13
CA VAL A 63 20.69 -20.26 4.54
C VAL A 63 21.05 -21.22 3.40
N SER A 64 20.60 -22.48 3.51
CA SER A 64 20.81 -23.45 2.44
C SER A 64 20.42 -22.79 1.11
N ASP A 65 21.26 -22.94 0.08
CA ASP A 65 20.99 -22.47 -1.29
C ASP A 65 19.61 -22.93 -1.84
N ASP A 66 18.96 -23.87 -1.17
CA ASP A 66 17.65 -24.42 -1.51
C ASP A 66 16.46 -23.45 -1.29
N PHE A 67 16.59 -22.35 -0.52
CA PHE A 67 15.50 -21.39 -0.32
C PHE A 67 15.95 -19.92 -0.33
N GLN A 68 15.68 -19.23 -1.44
CA GLN A 68 15.88 -17.79 -1.58
C GLN A 68 14.55 -17.05 -1.56
N PHE A 69 14.36 -16.15 -0.58
CA PHE A 69 13.20 -15.26 -0.55
C PHE A 69 13.27 -14.29 -1.74
N GLN A 70 12.27 -14.34 -2.63
CA GLN A 70 12.22 -13.46 -3.80
C GLN A 70 11.37 -12.21 -3.56
N SER A 71 10.14 -12.38 -3.08
CA SER A 71 9.21 -11.27 -2.81
C SER A 71 8.00 -11.75 -1.99
N SER A 72 7.24 -10.79 -1.45
CA SER A 72 5.95 -11.05 -0.81
C SER A 72 5.00 -9.90 -1.12
N LYS A 73 3.72 -10.22 -1.38
CA LYS A 73 2.66 -9.23 -1.60
C LYS A 73 1.56 -9.37 -0.56
N ARG A 74 0.94 -8.26 -0.18
CA ARG A 74 -0.23 -8.25 0.72
C ARG A 74 -1.45 -8.77 -0.03
N LEU A 75 -2.11 -9.80 0.51
CA LEU A 75 -3.34 -10.37 -0.06
C LEU A 75 -4.59 -9.97 0.73
N GLY A 76 -4.54 -9.99 2.06
CA GLY A 76 -5.74 -10.00 2.92
C GLY A 76 -6.73 -8.87 2.64
N GLY A 77 -6.27 -7.61 2.61
CA GLY A 77 -7.14 -6.45 2.38
C GLY A 77 -7.77 -6.46 0.98
N ALA A 78 -6.96 -6.70 -0.06
CA ALA A 78 -7.47 -6.73 -1.43
C ALA A 78 -8.42 -7.92 -1.65
N TRP A 79 -8.13 -9.08 -1.06
CA TRP A 79 -9.02 -10.24 -1.12
C TRP A 79 -10.36 -9.98 -0.44
N LEU A 80 -10.37 -9.38 0.76
CA LEU A 80 -11.61 -9.02 1.46
C LEU A 80 -12.47 -8.07 0.61
N LEU A 81 -11.85 -7.04 0.03
CA LEU A 81 -12.54 -6.11 -0.86
C LEU A 81 -13.05 -6.80 -2.13
N ASP A 82 -12.31 -7.76 -2.70
CA ASP A 82 -12.78 -8.54 -3.86
C ASP A 82 -13.98 -9.43 -3.49
N GLN A 83 -14.03 -9.99 -2.28
CA GLN A 83 -15.20 -10.74 -1.82
C GLN A 83 -16.43 -9.84 -1.68
N LEU A 84 -16.28 -8.65 -1.07
CA LEU A 84 -17.37 -7.69 -0.96
C LEU A 84 -17.83 -7.21 -2.34
N TRP A 85 -16.88 -6.95 -3.24
CA TRP A 85 -17.13 -6.58 -4.64
C TRP A 85 -18.00 -7.61 -5.37
N ARG A 86 -17.72 -8.91 -5.16
CA ARG A 86 -18.52 -10.02 -5.70
C ARG A 86 -19.90 -10.13 -5.05
N GLN A 87 -19.99 -9.99 -3.73
CA GLN A 87 -21.27 -10.03 -3.01
C GLN A 87 -22.21 -8.90 -3.43
N LEU A 88 -21.67 -7.71 -3.69
CA LEU A 88 -22.39 -6.57 -4.24
C LEU A 88 -22.67 -6.70 -5.75
N GLY A 89 -22.21 -7.76 -6.43
CA GLY A 89 -22.42 -7.94 -7.86
C GLY A 89 -21.74 -6.88 -8.74
N LEU A 90 -20.76 -6.13 -8.24
CA LEU A 90 -20.17 -5.00 -8.95
C LEU A 90 -19.46 -5.41 -10.24
N GLY A 91 -18.83 -6.58 -10.25
CA GLY A 91 -18.20 -7.13 -11.45
C GLY A 91 -19.22 -7.37 -12.57
N GLU A 92 -20.39 -7.92 -12.24
CA GLU A 92 -21.47 -8.18 -13.20
C GLU A 92 -22.12 -6.89 -13.69
N ILE A 93 -22.36 -5.94 -12.78
CA ILE A 93 -22.85 -4.60 -13.11
C ILE A 93 -21.91 -3.96 -14.15
N LEU A 94 -20.61 -3.89 -13.87
CA LEU A 94 -19.65 -3.29 -14.80
C LEU A 94 -19.55 -4.09 -16.10
N HIS A 95 -19.55 -5.42 -16.06
CA HIS A 95 -19.53 -6.24 -17.26
C HIS A 95 -20.73 -5.95 -18.16
N SER A 96 -21.94 -5.84 -17.57
CA SER A 96 -23.16 -5.53 -18.32
C SER A 96 -23.14 -4.13 -18.95
N LEU A 97 -22.66 -3.12 -18.21
CA LEU A 97 -22.59 -1.72 -18.68
C LEU A 97 -21.59 -1.54 -19.82
N PHE A 98 -20.52 -2.35 -19.82
CA PHE A 98 -19.47 -2.29 -20.82
C PHE A 98 -19.59 -3.38 -21.90
N ALA A 99 -20.62 -4.23 -21.87
CA ALA A 99 -20.77 -5.36 -22.79
C ALA A 99 -20.80 -4.97 -24.27
N SER A 100 -21.36 -3.80 -24.58
CA SER A 100 -21.40 -3.25 -25.95
C SER A 100 -20.09 -2.61 -26.42
N ARG A 101 -19.14 -2.40 -25.50
CA ARG A 101 -17.87 -1.74 -25.79
C ARG A 101 -16.79 -2.80 -25.94
N HIS A 102 -16.19 -2.90 -27.13
CA HIS A 102 -15.08 -3.81 -27.40
C HIS A 102 -13.78 -3.28 -26.78
N HIS A 103 -13.64 -3.40 -25.46
CA HIS A 103 -12.41 -3.01 -24.76
C HIS A 103 -11.34 -4.09 -24.87
N GLN A 104 -10.10 -3.65 -25.13
CA GLN A 104 -8.90 -4.51 -25.10
C GLN A 104 -8.27 -4.59 -23.70
N ILE A 105 -8.79 -3.82 -22.74
CA ILE A 105 -8.27 -3.70 -21.37
C ILE A 105 -9.23 -4.37 -20.38
N PRO A 106 -8.72 -4.97 -19.28
CA PRO A 106 -9.55 -5.58 -18.24
C PRO A 106 -10.18 -4.50 -17.35
N LEU A 107 -11.12 -3.75 -17.92
CA LEU A 107 -11.68 -2.52 -17.36
C LEU A 107 -12.19 -2.70 -15.94
N GLU A 108 -12.95 -3.77 -15.72
CA GLU A 108 -13.51 -4.13 -14.42
C GLU A 108 -12.42 -4.35 -13.35
N ARG A 109 -11.32 -5.04 -13.68
CA ARG A 109 -10.19 -5.24 -12.76
C ARG A 109 -9.40 -3.95 -12.51
N LEU A 110 -9.26 -3.09 -13.51
CA LEU A 110 -8.61 -1.78 -13.35
C LEU A 110 -9.42 -0.88 -12.39
N ILE A 111 -10.75 -0.90 -12.51
CA ILE A 111 -11.65 -0.16 -11.62
C ILE A 111 -11.58 -0.72 -10.20
N PHE A 112 -11.65 -2.05 -10.04
CA PHE A 112 -11.46 -2.70 -8.75
C PHE A 112 -10.14 -2.30 -8.09
N ALA A 113 -9.03 -2.30 -8.83
CA ALA A 113 -7.73 -1.90 -8.30
C ALA A 113 -7.71 -0.44 -7.81
N MET A 114 -8.41 0.47 -8.50
CA MET A 114 -8.54 1.87 -8.05
C MET A 114 -9.35 2.00 -6.75
N VAL A 115 -10.43 1.22 -6.61
CA VAL A 115 -11.24 1.18 -5.39
C VAL A 115 -10.46 0.56 -4.24
N ALA A 116 -9.77 -0.56 -4.48
CA ALA A 116 -8.92 -1.21 -3.49
C ALA A 116 -7.77 -0.31 -3.05
N ASN A 117 -7.12 0.40 -3.98
CA ASN A 117 -6.08 1.38 -3.65
C ASN A 117 -6.63 2.50 -2.75
N ARG A 118 -7.82 3.02 -3.07
CA ARG A 118 -8.46 4.06 -2.26
C ARG A 118 -8.76 3.62 -0.83
N ALA A 119 -9.06 2.34 -0.62
CA ALA A 119 -9.34 1.80 0.70
C ALA A 119 -8.09 1.40 1.49
N LEU A 120 -7.06 0.86 0.81
CA LEU A 120 -5.91 0.23 1.47
C LEU A 120 -4.63 1.08 1.46
N HIS A 121 -4.42 1.86 0.40
CA HIS A 121 -3.21 2.66 0.23
C HIS A 121 -3.47 3.86 -0.72
N PRO A 122 -4.23 4.89 -0.26
CA PRO A 122 -4.65 5.99 -1.12
C PRO A 122 -3.44 6.69 -1.76
N SER A 123 -3.34 6.62 -3.10
CA SER A 123 -2.20 7.15 -3.84
C SER A 123 -2.58 7.61 -5.26
N SER A 124 -1.63 8.23 -5.96
CA SER A 124 -1.85 8.69 -7.35
C SER A 124 -1.92 7.51 -8.34
N LYS A 125 -2.48 7.72 -9.54
CA LYS A 125 -2.52 6.68 -10.59
C LYS A 125 -1.13 6.21 -11.01
N LEU A 126 -0.13 7.08 -10.92
CA LEU A 126 1.25 6.74 -11.20
C LEU A 126 1.83 5.84 -10.10
N ALA A 127 1.62 6.20 -8.83
CA ALA A 127 2.07 5.38 -7.70
C ALA A 127 1.37 4.01 -7.63
N MET A 128 0.16 3.90 -8.20
CA MET A 128 -0.55 2.63 -8.31
C MET A 128 0.16 1.59 -9.17
N GLU A 129 1.00 1.99 -10.14
CA GLU A 129 1.75 1.04 -10.98
C GLU A 129 2.66 0.16 -10.12
N GLU A 130 3.50 0.80 -9.28
CA GLU A 130 4.37 0.11 -8.34
C GLU A 130 3.57 -0.64 -7.26
N TRP A 131 2.51 -0.03 -6.74
CA TRP A 131 1.69 -0.66 -5.70
C TRP A 131 1.10 -2.00 -6.15
N VAL A 132 0.52 -2.06 -7.35
CA VAL A 132 -0.01 -3.33 -7.91
C VAL A 132 1.11 -4.31 -8.22
N GLU A 133 2.24 -3.83 -8.76
CA GLU A 133 3.35 -4.69 -9.15
C GLU A 133 4.10 -5.28 -7.95
N LYS A 134 4.22 -4.56 -6.83
CA LYS A 134 5.13 -4.94 -5.73
C LYS A 134 4.44 -5.17 -4.39
N ASP A 135 3.38 -4.42 -4.07
CA ASP A 135 2.86 -4.37 -2.70
C ASP A 135 1.61 -5.23 -2.48
N VAL A 136 0.75 -5.37 -3.49
CA VAL A 136 -0.56 -6.02 -3.35
C VAL A 136 -0.78 -7.13 -4.37
N HIS A 137 -1.40 -8.24 -3.94
CA HIS A 137 -1.85 -9.28 -4.85
C HIS A 137 -3.30 -9.03 -5.26
N ILE A 138 -3.50 -8.69 -6.53
CA ILE A 138 -4.83 -8.58 -7.16
C ILE A 138 -4.95 -9.69 -8.21
N PRO A 139 -5.89 -10.64 -8.05
CA PRO A 139 -6.10 -11.70 -9.04
C PRO A 139 -6.35 -11.14 -10.44
N HIS A 140 -5.70 -11.75 -11.43
CA HIS A 140 -5.80 -11.38 -12.86
C HIS A 140 -5.32 -9.97 -13.22
N LEU A 141 -4.62 -9.28 -12.31
CA LEU A 141 -4.07 -7.95 -12.55
C LEU A 141 -2.66 -7.82 -11.93
N PRO A 142 -1.64 -8.48 -12.52
CA PRO A 142 -0.29 -8.49 -11.96
C PRO A 142 0.42 -7.14 -12.02
N GLN A 143 0.01 -6.28 -12.95
CA GLN A 143 0.60 -4.98 -13.24
C GLN A 143 -0.43 -4.09 -13.95
N VAL A 144 -0.27 -2.78 -13.81
CA VAL A 144 -1.13 -1.76 -14.44
C VAL A 144 -0.27 -0.61 -14.93
N ALA A 145 -0.77 0.11 -15.93
CA ALA A 145 -0.20 1.38 -16.33
C ALA A 145 -1.22 2.51 -16.08
N SER A 146 -0.73 3.65 -15.60
CA SER A 146 -1.53 4.83 -15.22
C SER A 146 -2.48 5.29 -16.33
N HIS A 147 -2.05 5.27 -17.60
CA HIS A 147 -2.91 5.62 -18.73
C HIS A 147 -4.11 4.67 -18.89
N GLN A 148 -4.01 3.39 -18.52
CA GLN A 148 -5.13 2.45 -18.52
C GLN A 148 -6.11 2.81 -17.40
N LEU A 149 -5.60 3.23 -16.24
CA LEU A 149 -6.42 3.68 -15.11
C LEU A 149 -7.19 4.97 -15.45
N TYR A 150 -6.55 5.92 -16.14
CA TYR A 150 -7.22 7.13 -16.63
C TYR A 150 -8.31 6.81 -17.65
N ARG A 151 -8.02 5.95 -18.65
CA ARG A 151 -9.05 5.49 -19.59
C ARG A 151 -10.21 4.81 -18.87
N ALA A 152 -9.93 4.00 -17.85
CA ALA A 152 -10.97 3.35 -17.07
C ALA A 152 -11.88 4.36 -16.34
N MET A 153 -11.34 5.51 -15.92
CA MET A 153 -12.14 6.60 -15.35
C MET A 153 -13.03 7.28 -16.40
N ASP A 154 -12.54 7.48 -17.62
CA ASP A 154 -13.34 8.05 -18.70
C ASP A 154 -14.54 7.15 -19.03
N GLU A 155 -14.33 5.83 -19.04
CA GLU A 155 -15.40 4.84 -19.24
C GLU A 155 -16.43 4.87 -18.10
N LEU A 156 -15.99 5.02 -16.84
CA LEU A 156 -16.88 5.17 -15.69
C LEU A 156 -17.76 6.43 -15.81
N LEU A 157 -17.17 7.56 -16.19
CA LEU A 157 -17.91 8.82 -16.37
C LEU A 157 -19.02 8.67 -17.42
N ALA A 158 -18.77 7.91 -18.49
CA ALA A 158 -19.73 7.68 -19.55
C ALA A 158 -20.96 6.85 -19.12
N VAL A 159 -20.87 6.09 -18.02
CA VAL A 159 -21.97 5.25 -17.51
C VAL A 159 -22.40 5.65 -16.09
N GLN A 160 -21.89 6.76 -15.57
CA GLN A 160 -22.02 7.16 -14.15
C GLN A 160 -23.46 7.09 -13.63
N PRO A 161 -24.48 7.71 -14.26
CA PRO A 161 -25.82 7.76 -13.67
C PRO A 161 -26.44 6.37 -13.50
N GLU A 162 -26.20 5.48 -14.46
CA GLU A 162 -26.73 4.12 -14.43
C GLU A 162 -25.94 3.23 -13.46
N LEU A 163 -24.62 3.40 -13.40
CA LEU A 163 -23.78 2.71 -12.43
C LEU A 163 -24.16 3.08 -10.99
N GLU A 164 -24.32 4.37 -10.68
CA GLU A 164 -24.73 4.86 -9.35
C GLU A 164 -26.06 4.24 -8.92
N ARG A 165 -27.04 4.18 -9.83
CA ARG A 165 -28.34 3.56 -9.58
C ARG A 165 -28.21 2.07 -9.27
N GLN A 166 -27.45 1.32 -10.06
CA GLN A 166 -27.28 -0.12 -9.85
C GLN A 166 -26.49 -0.44 -8.57
N VAL A 167 -25.43 0.32 -8.29
CA VAL A 167 -24.65 0.18 -7.04
C VAL A 167 -25.54 0.48 -5.83
N PHE A 168 -26.35 1.54 -5.89
CA PHE A 168 -27.30 1.86 -4.82
C PHE A 168 -28.24 0.69 -4.52
N HIS A 169 -28.88 0.12 -5.55
CA HIS A 169 -29.77 -1.02 -5.37
C HIS A 169 -29.06 -2.25 -4.82
N ALA A 170 -27.85 -2.56 -5.30
CA ALA A 170 -27.06 -3.69 -4.81
C ALA A 170 -26.70 -3.53 -3.32
N VAL A 171 -26.30 -2.32 -2.91
CA VAL A 171 -26.00 -2.02 -1.51
C VAL A 171 -27.27 -2.06 -0.65
N ALA A 172 -28.37 -1.48 -1.13
CA ALA A 172 -29.64 -1.47 -0.43
C ALA A 172 -30.20 -2.88 -0.21
N ASP A 173 -30.08 -3.75 -1.21
CA ASP A 173 -30.50 -5.15 -1.12
C ASP A 173 -29.59 -5.97 -0.19
N LEU A 174 -28.26 -5.92 -0.40
CA LEU A 174 -27.31 -6.71 0.40
C LEU A 174 -27.36 -6.35 1.90
N LEU A 175 -27.53 -5.07 2.22
CA LEU A 175 -27.55 -4.58 3.60
C LEU A 175 -28.98 -4.42 4.15
N ASN A 176 -30.01 -4.75 3.36
CA ASN A 176 -31.42 -4.53 3.68
C ASN A 176 -31.66 -3.11 4.26
N LEU A 177 -31.19 -2.09 3.54
CA LEU A 177 -31.23 -0.71 4.00
C LEU A 177 -32.67 -0.21 4.04
N GLU A 178 -33.16 0.06 5.24
CA GLU A 178 -34.36 0.85 5.48
C GLU A 178 -33.94 2.29 5.80
N VAL A 179 -34.51 3.27 5.08
CA VAL A 179 -34.15 4.68 5.25
C VAL A 179 -35.03 5.31 6.32
N ASP A 180 -34.49 5.43 7.54
CA ASP A 180 -35.15 6.15 8.63
C ASP A 180 -34.68 7.61 8.72
N LEU A 181 -33.39 7.87 8.44
CA LEU A 181 -32.74 9.17 8.61
C LEU A 181 -31.74 9.43 7.49
N ILE A 182 -31.84 10.59 6.86
CA ILE A 182 -30.91 11.04 5.83
C ILE A 182 -30.02 12.13 6.44
N TYR A 183 -28.74 11.83 6.62
CA TYR A 183 -27.73 12.84 6.91
C TYR A 183 -27.29 13.48 5.59
N PHE A 184 -27.54 14.78 5.45
CA PHE A 184 -27.08 15.55 4.30
C PHE A 184 -25.99 16.50 4.75
N ASP A 185 -24.76 16.25 4.30
CA ASP A 185 -23.64 17.18 4.44
C ASP A 185 -23.40 17.89 3.11
N THR A 186 -23.45 19.22 3.12
CA THR A 186 -23.19 20.02 1.91
C THR A 186 -21.72 20.40 1.87
N THR A 187 -20.93 19.71 1.04
CA THR A 187 -19.58 20.19 0.73
C THR A 187 -19.68 21.45 -0.14
N SER A 188 -19.14 22.57 0.33
CA SER A 188 -19.01 23.78 -0.47
C SER A 188 -17.68 23.73 -1.22
N SER A 189 -17.71 23.68 -2.55
CA SER A 189 -16.50 23.85 -3.37
C SER A 189 -16.35 25.30 -3.79
N TYR A 190 -15.15 25.85 -3.62
CA TYR A 190 -14.75 27.15 -4.18
C TYR A 190 -13.42 26.98 -4.90
N PHE A 191 -13.09 27.93 -5.77
CA PHE A 191 -11.80 28.05 -6.42
C PHE A 191 -11.33 29.50 -6.28
N GLU A 192 -10.03 29.69 -6.16
CA GLU A 192 -9.40 31.01 -6.08
C GLU A 192 -8.79 31.34 -7.45
N VAL A 193 -9.07 32.52 -7.95
CA VAL A 193 -8.58 33.02 -9.24
C VAL A 193 -8.13 34.47 -9.03
N ASP A 194 -6.97 34.83 -9.58
CA ASP A 194 -6.55 36.23 -9.58
C ASP A 194 -7.47 37.03 -10.52
N PRO A 195 -7.96 38.22 -10.13
CA PRO A 195 -8.85 39.01 -10.98
C PRO A 195 -8.27 39.33 -12.36
N SER A 196 -6.93 39.38 -12.51
CA SER A 196 -6.26 39.58 -13.80
C SER A 196 -6.29 38.36 -14.73
N GLU A 197 -6.59 37.17 -14.20
CA GLU A 197 -6.64 35.91 -14.95
C GLU A 197 -8.06 35.53 -15.38
N THR A 198 -9.06 36.37 -15.10
CA THR A 198 -10.45 36.12 -15.50
C THR A 198 -10.65 36.50 -16.98
N PRO A 199 -10.92 35.54 -17.88
CA PRO A 199 -11.17 35.81 -19.29
C PRO A 199 -12.40 36.72 -19.48
N GLU A 200 -12.31 37.66 -20.43
CA GLU A 200 -13.45 38.52 -20.78
C GLU A 200 -14.66 37.67 -21.22
N GLY A 201 -15.78 37.81 -20.52
CA GLY A 201 -17.03 37.10 -20.80
C GLY A 201 -17.29 35.85 -19.94
N GLU A 202 -16.39 35.46 -19.04
CA GLU A 202 -16.63 34.34 -18.12
C GLU A 202 -17.53 34.77 -16.93
N SER A 203 -18.62 34.04 -16.68
CA SER A 203 -19.65 34.42 -15.70
C SER A 203 -19.61 33.62 -14.38
N LEU A 204 -18.85 32.53 -14.34
CA LEU A 204 -18.77 31.61 -13.20
C LEU A 204 -17.70 32.03 -12.18
N ARG A 205 -16.59 32.63 -12.64
CA ARG A 205 -15.49 33.08 -11.78
C ARG A 205 -15.74 34.53 -11.37
N LYS A 206 -16.36 34.71 -10.21
CA LYS A 206 -16.64 36.04 -9.64
C LYS A 206 -16.03 36.14 -8.26
N GLN A 207 -15.41 37.27 -7.98
CA GLN A 207 -15.07 37.62 -6.61
C GLN A 207 -16.34 37.65 -5.77
N GLY A 208 -16.26 37.04 -4.59
CA GLY A 208 -17.41 36.80 -3.74
C GLY A 208 -16.99 36.58 -2.31
N PHE A 209 -17.99 36.47 -1.44
CA PHE A 209 -17.75 36.34 -0.01
C PHE A 209 -17.11 34.99 0.32
N SER A 210 -15.87 35.02 0.83
CA SER A 210 -15.20 33.84 1.35
C SER A 210 -15.90 33.35 2.62
N LYS A 211 -16.35 32.09 2.64
CA LYS A 211 -16.91 31.44 3.84
C LYS A 211 -15.89 31.33 4.98
N ASP A 212 -14.60 31.35 4.64
CA ASP A 212 -13.49 31.27 5.59
C ASP A 212 -13.13 32.63 6.22
N LYS A 213 -13.96 33.67 5.99
CA LYS A 213 -13.78 35.03 6.51
C LYS A 213 -12.41 35.61 6.17
N ARG A 214 -11.96 35.40 4.93
CA ARG A 214 -10.74 35.98 4.36
C ARG A 214 -11.05 37.30 3.65
N PRO A 215 -10.90 38.47 4.32
CA PRO A 215 -11.21 39.77 3.71
C PRO A 215 -10.15 40.21 2.68
N ASP A 216 -9.01 39.54 2.64
CA ASP A 216 -7.91 39.74 1.69
C ASP A 216 -8.22 39.19 0.29
N LEU A 217 -9.31 38.46 0.13
CA LEU A 217 -9.73 37.79 -1.11
C LEU A 217 -11.00 38.39 -1.74
N VAL A 218 -11.44 39.58 -1.27
CA VAL A 218 -12.62 40.31 -1.76
C VAL A 218 -12.21 41.55 -2.55
#